data_AF-A0A3B5R4H2-F1
#
_entry.id   AF-A0A3B5R4H2-F1
#
_cell.length_a   1.000
_cell.length_b   1.000
_cell.length_c   1.000
_cell.angle_alpha   90.00
_cell.angle_beta   90.00
_cell.angle_gamma   90.00
#
_symmetry.space_group_name_H-M   'P 1'
#
loop_
_entity.id
_entity.type
_entity.pdbx_description
1 polymer ?
#
loop_
_entity_poly.entity_id
_entity_poly.type
_entity_poly.pdbx_seq_one_letter_code
_entity_poly.pdbx_strand_id
1 'polypeptide(L)'
;MFAAGLKCPGCGSSNIVDDDLYCQAQLVCVDCGTVVSEGTLADDPVGGTDVSYSRTTAVTKKPCLNLIKGLERVKEMCRILRLNGEIEDLALTYFRQAYQQESFINVTLQRKEVLAGCCVYVSCRQRNWPITLGTISSLLDADQTLVGGVYQEMIKILNIQAPFINIADVIGAHVQEYKISAQHVTKELAEDSKVLTKRAVALVELAGDSWIVTGRRPLPIMMAATYLAWQSLNPNKHRLRLSLDKFCHLAKVQKRNPAVTRITELKEVLCKLGRELPWVRETVTQDDVVRLVGDILEHRHTLLTRALRTHETAMQADCSQASALNFPTEEVAPSQRSESRDQTADASSVVQLCPTDRMENQEGDDSHQTEDPEPNWGKRVLFAPPCVIHAKRRREEPPVLNVTGDEEISDSEIDSYIRTPQEARDFALMQKAVSSSDSGNS
;
A
#
# COMPACT_ATOMS: atom_id res chain seq x y z
N MET A 1 -30.46 -52.14 17.57
CA MET A 1 -29.46 -53.23 17.75
C MET A 1 -30.07 -54.20 18.76
N PHE A 2 -30.01 -55.51 18.55
CA PHE A 2 -30.52 -56.45 19.56
C PHE A 2 -29.60 -56.49 20.77
N ALA A 3 -30.10 -56.04 21.93
CA ALA A 3 -29.36 -56.05 23.19
C ALA A 3 -29.32 -57.46 23.77
N ALA A 4 -28.13 -58.04 23.92
CA ALA A 4 -27.97 -59.39 24.45
C ALA A 4 -28.19 -59.43 25.97
N GLY A 5 -29.03 -60.37 26.43
CA GLY A 5 -29.03 -60.80 27.83
C GLY A 5 -30.11 -60.23 28.76
N LEU A 6 -31.16 -59.60 28.24
CA LEU A 6 -32.35 -59.28 29.06
C LEU A 6 -32.96 -60.55 29.68
N LYS A 7 -33.40 -60.45 30.94
CA LYS A 7 -34.09 -61.51 31.68
C LYS A 7 -35.26 -60.92 32.46
N CYS A 8 -36.35 -61.65 32.54
CA CYS A 8 -37.54 -61.24 33.26
C CYS A 8 -37.26 -61.16 34.78
N PRO A 9 -37.59 -60.02 35.45
CA PRO A 9 -37.40 -59.89 36.90
C PRO A 9 -38.36 -60.76 37.73
N GLY A 10 -39.50 -61.20 37.14
CA GLY A 10 -40.49 -62.04 37.82
C GLY A 10 -40.14 -63.53 37.86
N CYS A 11 -39.75 -64.11 36.71
CA CYS A 11 -39.50 -65.55 36.57
C CYS A 11 -38.04 -65.94 36.22
N GLY A 12 -37.17 -64.97 35.92
CA GLY A 12 -35.79 -65.21 35.50
C GLY A 12 -35.60 -65.69 34.06
N SER A 13 -36.67 -65.92 33.31
CA SER A 13 -36.60 -66.38 31.91
C SER A 13 -36.01 -65.30 30.99
N SER A 14 -35.33 -65.75 29.92
CA SER A 14 -34.89 -64.91 28.80
C SER A 14 -35.90 -64.89 27.63
N ASN A 15 -37.07 -65.50 27.78
CA ASN A 15 -38.13 -65.52 26.77
C ASN A 15 -38.96 -64.22 26.84
N ILE A 16 -38.41 -63.16 26.24
CA ILE A 16 -38.99 -61.80 26.20
C ILE A 16 -39.23 -61.44 24.74
N VAL A 17 -40.41 -60.90 24.44
CA VAL A 17 -40.83 -60.46 23.10
C VAL A 17 -41.27 -58.99 23.16
N ASP A 18 -41.20 -58.28 22.04
CA ASP A 18 -41.95 -57.03 21.86
C ASP A 18 -43.42 -57.35 21.59
N ASP A 19 -44.31 -56.61 22.25
CA ASP A 19 -45.74 -56.61 22.01
C ASP A 19 -46.17 -55.24 21.45
N ASP A 20 -46.36 -55.19 20.13
CA ASP A 20 -46.78 -54.01 19.36
C ASP A 20 -48.32 -53.87 19.24
N LEU A 21 -49.12 -54.66 19.99
CA LEU A 21 -50.59 -54.68 19.82
C LEU A 21 -51.32 -53.43 20.35
N TYR A 22 -50.61 -52.54 21.05
CA TYR A 22 -51.13 -51.35 21.73
C TYR A 22 -50.39 -50.07 21.30
N CYS A 23 -50.81 -48.92 21.83
CA CYS A 23 -50.29 -47.60 21.44
C CYS A 23 -48.81 -47.33 21.79
N GLN A 24 -48.14 -48.28 22.46
CA GLN A 24 -46.72 -48.23 22.85
C GLN A 24 -46.17 -49.65 22.76
N ALA A 25 -44.97 -49.81 22.20
CA ALA A 25 -44.25 -51.08 22.25
C ALA A 25 -43.86 -51.42 23.70
N GLN A 26 -44.09 -52.66 24.10
CA GLN A 26 -43.75 -53.16 25.44
C GLN A 26 -42.96 -54.47 25.33
N LEU A 27 -41.83 -54.57 26.04
CA LEU A 27 -41.11 -55.84 26.17
C LEU A 27 -41.76 -56.69 27.26
N VAL A 28 -42.41 -57.79 26.89
CA VAL A 28 -43.18 -58.67 27.78
C VAL A 28 -42.55 -60.06 27.84
N CYS A 29 -42.46 -60.65 29.04
CA CYS A 29 -42.04 -62.04 29.17
C CYS A 29 -43.20 -63.00 28.88
N VAL A 30 -43.03 -63.85 27.86
CA VAL A 30 -44.04 -64.83 27.42
C VAL A 30 -44.42 -65.81 28.53
N ASP A 31 -43.44 -66.25 29.32
CA ASP A 31 -43.60 -67.36 30.26
C ASP A 31 -44.38 -66.98 31.54
N CYS A 32 -44.54 -65.68 31.83
CA CYS A 32 -45.24 -65.20 33.03
C CYS A 32 -45.99 -63.87 32.89
N GLY A 33 -46.13 -63.33 31.68
CA GLY A 33 -46.87 -62.08 31.39
C GLY A 33 -46.32 -60.82 32.05
N THR A 34 -45.09 -60.84 32.57
CA THR A 34 -44.48 -59.69 33.23
C THR A 34 -43.85 -58.75 32.21
N VAL A 35 -44.33 -57.51 32.16
CA VAL A 35 -43.70 -56.41 31.40
C VAL A 35 -42.30 -56.15 32.00
N VAL A 36 -41.27 -56.25 31.17
CA VAL A 36 -39.86 -56.06 31.54
C VAL A 36 -39.44 -54.61 31.31
N SER A 37 -39.95 -53.97 30.26
CA SER A 37 -39.89 -52.52 30.08
C SER A 37 -41.04 -52.04 29.18
N GLU A 38 -41.73 -50.99 29.64
CA GLU A 38 -42.66 -50.20 28.84
C GLU A 38 -41.88 -49.09 28.11
N GLY A 39 -42.24 -48.79 26.85
CA GLY A 39 -41.56 -47.78 26.05
C GLY A 39 -41.62 -46.37 26.68
N THR A 40 -40.46 -45.80 27.02
CA THR A 40 -40.39 -44.45 27.62
C THR A 40 -40.99 -43.40 26.68
N LEU A 41 -41.94 -42.60 27.18
CA LEU A 41 -42.58 -41.45 26.51
C LEU A 41 -41.63 -40.28 26.09
N ALA A 42 -40.33 -40.53 25.98
CA ALA A 42 -39.28 -39.54 25.77
C ALA A 42 -38.58 -39.64 24.40
N ASP A 43 -38.69 -40.76 23.68
CA ASP A 43 -37.99 -41.01 22.40
C ASP A 43 -38.95 -41.21 21.20
N ASP A 44 -40.22 -40.86 21.36
CA ASP A 44 -41.18 -40.79 20.25
C ASP A 44 -40.78 -39.62 19.31
N PRO A 45 -40.53 -39.84 18.00
CA PRO A 45 -40.14 -38.77 17.07
C PRO A 45 -41.30 -37.83 16.67
N VAL A 46 -42.37 -37.79 17.45
CA VAL A 46 -43.63 -37.09 17.17
C VAL A 46 -43.58 -35.62 17.61
N GLY A 47 -42.67 -34.85 17.00
CA GLY A 47 -42.72 -33.38 16.90
C GLY A 47 -42.64 -32.53 18.18
N GLY A 48 -42.72 -33.13 19.37
CA GLY A 48 -42.67 -32.45 20.66
C GLY A 48 -41.24 -32.06 21.05
N THR A 49 -40.76 -30.92 20.56
CA THR A 49 -39.47 -30.38 21.02
C THR A 49 -39.52 -30.08 22.51
N ASP A 50 -38.56 -30.59 23.28
CA ASP A 50 -38.34 -30.17 24.67
C ASP A 50 -38.20 -28.64 24.72
N VAL A 51 -39.22 -27.99 25.29
CA VAL A 51 -39.28 -26.53 25.49
C VAL A 51 -38.60 -26.17 26.80
N SER A 52 -37.34 -26.58 26.92
CA SER A 52 -36.42 -26.13 27.97
C SER A 52 -36.52 -24.62 28.10
N TYR A 53 -36.99 -24.13 29.26
CA TYR A 53 -37.34 -22.72 29.46
C TYR A 53 -36.13 -21.79 29.22
N SER A 54 -34.91 -22.28 29.45
CA SER A 54 -33.67 -21.58 29.13
C SER A 54 -33.35 -21.51 27.64
N ARG A 55 -33.85 -22.41 26.77
CA ARG A 55 -33.74 -22.29 25.31
C ARG A 55 -34.70 -21.26 24.72
N THR A 56 -35.90 -21.09 25.30
CA THR A 56 -36.89 -20.10 24.85
C THR A 56 -36.73 -18.73 25.48
N THR A 57 -36.21 -18.63 26.71
CA THR A 57 -35.86 -17.34 27.36
C THR A 57 -34.42 -16.91 27.16
N ALA A 58 -33.55 -17.74 26.55
CA ALA A 58 -32.27 -17.29 26.03
C ALA A 58 -32.49 -16.18 25.00
N VAL A 59 -32.23 -14.94 25.40
CA VAL A 59 -32.22 -13.77 24.53
C VAL A 59 -31.04 -13.91 23.57
N THR A 60 -31.26 -14.65 22.49
CA THR A 60 -30.42 -14.64 21.31
C THR A 60 -30.38 -13.19 20.81
N LYS A 61 -29.28 -12.49 21.12
CA LYS A 61 -29.12 -11.06 20.81
C LYS A 61 -29.23 -10.89 19.30
N LYS A 62 -30.42 -10.48 18.83
CA LYS A 62 -30.67 -10.22 17.42
C LYS A 62 -29.63 -9.21 16.94
N PRO A 63 -28.83 -9.52 15.89
CA PRO A 63 -27.81 -8.59 15.41
C PRO A 63 -28.50 -7.27 15.01
N CYS A 64 -27.90 -6.14 15.37
CA CYS A 64 -28.50 -4.85 15.09
C CYS A 64 -28.61 -4.61 13.57
N LEU A 65 -29.62 -3.87 13.13
CA LEU A 65 -29.93 -3.71 11.70
C LEU A 65 -28.73 -3.22 10.87
N ASN A 66 -27.88 -2.38 11.46
CA ASN A 66 -26.67 -1.86 10.82
C ASN A 66 -25.56 -2.92 10.66
N LEU A 67 -25.47 -3.90 11.58
CA LEU A 67 -24.59 -5.06 11.43
C LEU A 67 -25.09 -6.00 10.33
N ILE A 68 -26.42 -6.23 10.25
CA ILE A 68 -27.03 -7.03 9.18
C ILE A 68 -26.72 -6.40 7.81
N LYS A 69 -27.07 -5.12 7.62
CA LYS A 69 -26.80 -4.36 6.38
C LYS A 69 -25.31 -4.31 6.03
N GLY A 70 -24.44 -4.14 7.02
CA GLY A 70 -22.99 -4.15 6.81
C GLY A 70 -22.47 -5.50 6.31
N LEU A 71 -22.95 -6.61 6.89
CA LEU A 71 -22.63 -7.96 6.41
C LEU A 71 -23.18 -8.23 5.01
N GLU A 72 -24.41 -7.77 4.70
CA GLU A 72 -24.98 -7.85 3.36
C GLU A 72 -24.13 -7.08 2.33
N ARG A 73 -23.67 -5.87 2.68
CA ARG A 73 -22.79 -5.05 1.83
C ARG A 73 -21.42 -5.71 1.60
N VAL A 74 -20.83 -6.39 2.59
CA VAL A 74 -19.63 -7.22 2.39
C VAL A 74 -19.88 -8.29 1.31
N LYS A 75 -20.98 -9.04 1.41
CA LYS A 75 -21.32 -10.08 0.41
C LYS A 75 -21.56 -9.51 -0.97
N GLU A 76 -22.26 -8.37 -1.06
CA GLU A 76 -22.50 -7.67 -2.32
C GLU A 76 -21.17 -7.28 -3.00
N MET A 77 -20.23 -6.69 -2.26
CA MET A 77 -18.90 -6.35 -2.76
C MET A 77 -18.11 -7.57 -3.21
N CYS A 78 -18.13 -8.68 -2.44
CA CYS A 78 -17.49 -9.94 -2.84
C CYS A 78 -18.05 -10.50 -4.15
N ARG A 79 -19.37 -10.40 -4.37
CA ARG A 79 -20.05 -10.83 -5.60
C ARG A 79 -19.71 -9.95 -6.80
N ILE A 80 -19.69 -8.62 -6.62
CA ILE A 80 -19.29 -7.66 -7.66
C ILE A 80 -17.84 -7.91 -8.10
N LEU A 81 -16.94 -8.13 -7.13
CA LEU A 81 -15.52 -8.43 -7.36
C LEU A 81 -15.25 -9.89 -7.77
N ARG A 82 -16.26 -10.77 -7.75
CA ARG A 82 -16.19 -12.21 -8.06
C ARG A 82 -15.12 -12.96 -7.25
N LEU A 83 -15.05 -12.68 -5.96
CA LEU A 83 -14.08 -13.28 -5.04
C LEU A 83 -14.43 -14.74 -4.70
N ASN A 84 -13.42 -15.52 -4.29
CA ASN A 84 -13.61 -16.85 -3.72
C ASN A 84 -14.34 -16.77 -2.36
N GLY A 85 -15.15 -17.78 -2.02
CA GLY A 85 -15.88 -17.86 -0.75
C GLY A 85 -14.99 -17.75 0.48
N GLU A 86 -13.78 -18.31 0.44
CA GLU A 86 -12.76 -18.14 1.49
C GLU A 86 -12.40 -16.67 1.79
N ILE A 87 -12.51 -15.78 0.81
CA ILE A 87 -12.25 -14.34 0.98
C ILE A 87 -13.52 -13.65 1.51
N GLU A 88 -14.71 -14.09 1.10
CA GLU A 88 -15.99 -13.61 1.66
C GLU A 88 -16.12 -13.96 3.14
N ASP A 89 -15.86 -15.21 3.54
CA ASP A 89 -15.94 -15.64 4.95
C ASP A 89 -14.91 -14.95 5.85
N LEU A 90 -13.71 -14.70 5.33
CA LEU A 90 -12.67 -13.92 6.00
C LEU A 90 -13.09 -12.45 6.19
N ALA A 91 -13.65 -11.82 5.14
CA ALA A 91 -14.15 -10.45 5.20
C ALA A 91 -15.34 -10.30 6.15
N LEU A 92 -16.27 -11.26 6.15
CA LEU A 92 -17.39 -11.31 7.09
C LEU A 92 -16.91 -11.54 8.54
N THR A 93 -15.83 -12.29 8.73
CA THR A 93 -15.23 -12.49 10.06
C THR A 93 -14.59 -11.21 10.58
N TYR A 94 -13.78 -10.53 9.77
CA TYR A 94 -13.22 -9.23 10.15
C TYR A 94 -14.29 -8.16 10.36
N PHE A 95 -15.37 -8.14 9.57
CA PHE A 95 -16.45 -7.17 9.79
C PHE A 95 -17.17 -7.42 11.13
N ARG A 96 -17.43 -8.68 11.49
CA ARG A 96 -17.99 -9.02 12.82
C ARG A 96 -17.07 -8.60 13.97
N GLN A 97 -15.76 -8.82 13.84
CA GLN A 97 -14.76 -8.43 14.84
C GLN A 97 -14.64 -6.90 14.95
N ALA A 98 -14.60 -6.18 13.83
CA ALA A 98 -14.60 -4.72 13.83
C ALA A 98 -15.87 -4.15 14.48
N TYR A 99 -17.04 -4.70 14.17
CA TYR A 99 -18.32 -4.23 14.72
C TYR A 99 -18.54 -4.58 16.22
N GLN A 100 -17.59 -5.26 16.88
CA GLN A 100 -17.55 -5.40 18.34
C GLN A 100 -16.84 -4.23 19.03
N GLN A 101 -16.11 -3.40 18.29
CA GLN A 101 -15.28 -2.33 18.83
C GLN A 101 -16.05 -1.00 18.84
N GLU A 102 -15.99 -0.25 19.95
CA GLU A 102 -16.77 0.98 20.14
C GLU A 102 -16.50 2.03 19.04
N SER A 103 -15.24 2.13 18.59
CA SER A 103 -14.78 2.97 17.47
C SER A 103 -15.52 2.74 16.14
N PHE A 104 -16.15 1.57 15.95
CA PHE A 104 -16.93 1.24 14.76
C PHE A 104 -18.43 1.08 15.03
N ILE A 105 -18.85 0.98 16.29
CA ILE A 105 -20.25 0.98 16.68
C ILE A 105 -20.82 2.40 16.66
N ASN A 106 -20.10 3.39 17.23
CA ASN A 106 -20.62 4.73 17.49
C ASN A 106 -20.31 5.76 16.39
N VAL A 107 -20.33 5.34 15.12
CA VAL A 107 -19.97 6.16 13.95
C VAL A 107 -21.05 6.22 12.87
N THR A 108 -20.89 7.15 11.92
CA THR A 108 -21.81 7.39 10.80
C THR A 108 -22.00 6.16 9.91
N LEU A 109 -23.14 6.09 9.21
CA LEU A 109 -23.47 4.98 8.31
C LEU A 109 -22.41 4.81 7.20
N GLN A 110 -22.00 5.91 6.57
CA GLN A 110 -20.94 5.92 5.56
C GLN A 110 -19.62 5.33 6.08
N ARG A 111 -19.23 5.58 7.34
CA ARG A 111 -18.00 4.97 7.92
C ARG A 111 -18.14 3.46 8.08
N LYS A 112 -19.34 2.93 8.31
CA LYS A 112 -19.64 1.49 8.41
C LYS A 112 -19.69 0.80 7.04
N GLU A 113 -20.16 1.50 6.01
CA GLU A 113 -20.10 1.02 4.62
C GLU A 113 -18.65 1.01 4.10
N VAL A 114 -17.87 2.04 4.44
CA VAL A 114 -16.42 2.07 4.21
C VAL A 114 -15.70 0.94 4.95
N LEU A 115 -16.05 0.68 6.21
CA LEU A 115 -15.50 -0.45 6.99
C LEU A 115 -15.75 -1.80 6.29
N ALA A 116 -16.94 -2.03 5.73
CA ALA A 116 -17.23 -3.25 4.96
C ALA A 116 -16.25 -3.42 3.78
N GLY A 117 -16.02 -2.36 3.00
CA GLY A 117 -15.01 -2.37 1.92
C GLY A 117 -13.57 -2.56 2.42
N CYS A 118 -13.22 -1.99 3.58
CA CYS A 118 -11.92 -2.22 4.21
C CYS A 118 -11.72 -3.68 4.64
N CYS A 119 -12.74 -4.35 5.18
CA CYS A 119 -12.68 -5.78 5.53
C CYS A 119 -12.48 -6.67 4.29
N VAL A 120 -13.20 -6.39 3.19
CA VAL A 120 -12.99 -7.08 1.90
C VAL A 120 -11.56 -6.85 1.39
N TYR A 121 -11.08 -5.61 1.43
CA TYR A 121 -9.75 -5.23 0.94
C TYR A 121 -8.59 -5.88 1.72
N VAL A 122 -8.68 -5.98 3.04
CA VAL A 122 -7.68 -6.71 3.86
C VAL A 122 -7.70 -8.20 3.53
N SER A 123 -8.89 -8.79 3.42
CA SER A 123 -9.05 -10.22 3.11
C SER A 123 -8.48 -10.58 1.72
N CYS A 124 -8.70 -9.71 0.73
CA CYS A 124 -8.06 -9.81 -0.58
C CYS A 124 -6.52 -9.78 -0.46
N ARG A 125 -5.95 -8.82 0.28
CA ARG A 125 -4.48 -8.70 0.42
C ARG A 125 -3.85 -9.91 1.10
N GLN A 126 -4.47 -10.46 2.14
CA GLN A 126 -3.97 -11.67 2.82
C GLN A 126 -4.00 -12.93 1.93
N ARG A 127 -4.85 -12.95 0.90
CA ARG A 127 -4.88 -14.02 -0.11
C ARG A 127 -4.22 -13.62 -1.43
N ASN A 128 -3.38 -12.57 -1.43
CA ASN A 128 -2.65 -12.03 -2.58
C ASN A 128 -3.54 -11.70 -3.81
N TRP A 129 -4.81 -11.34 -3.58
CA TRP A 129 -5.73 -10.96 -4.65
C TRP A 129 -5.46 -9.52 -5.13
N PRO A 130 -5.27 -9.30 -6.44
CA PRO A 130 -4.81 -8.01 -6.97
C PRO A 130 -5.92 -6.95 -6.99
N ILE A 131 -6.02 -6.18 -5.91
CA ILE A 131 -6.98 -5.06 -5.77
C ILE A 131 -6.32 -3.81 -5.19
N THR A 132 -6.81 -2.63 -5.57
CA THR A 132 -6.35 -1.35 -5.02
C THR A 132 -7.39 -0.70 -4.12
N LEU A 133 -6.93 0.08 -3.14
CA LEU A 133 -7.83 0.90 -2.30
C LEU A 133 -8.63 1.92 -3.14
N GLY A 134 -8.13 2.34 -4.30
CA GLY A 134 -8.87 3.18 -5.26
C GLY A 134 -10.08 2.45 -5.86
N THR A 135 -9.92 1.17 -6.20
CA THR A 135 -11.02 0.32 -6.69
C THR A 135 -12.13 0.21 -5.65
N ILE A 136 -11.78 0.03 -4.38
CA ILE A 136 -12.72 -0.04 -3.25
C ILE A 136 -13.44 1.31 -3.03
N SER A 137 -12.70 2.42 -3.08
CA SER A 137 -13.26 3.78 -3.03
C SER A 137 -14.28 4.03 -4.14
N SER A 138 -14.00 3.61 -5.38
CA SER A 138 -14.93 3.71 -6.51
C SER A 138 -16.13 2.75 -6.45
N LEU A 139 -16.01 1.59 -5.80
CA LEU A 139 -17.14 0.66 -5.59
C LEU A 139 -18.09 1.10 -4.47
N LEU A 140 -17.64 1.98 -3.58
CA LEU A 140 -18.40 2.53 -2.47
C LEU A 140 -18.89 3.97 -2.68
N ASP A 141 -18.48 4.61 -3.78
CA ASP A 141 -18.63 6.05 -4.04
C ASP A 141 -18.18 6.92 -2.84
N ALA A 142 -17.03 6.53 -2.25
CA ALA A 142 -16.52 7.09 -1.00
C ALA A 142 -15.11 7.66 -1.20
N ASP A 143 -14.83 8.81 -0.57
CA ASP A 143 -13.55 9.51 -0.73
C ASP A 143 -12.34 8.65 -0.31
N GLN A 144 -11.26 8.76 -1.09
CA GLN A 144 -10.04 7.98 -0.89
C GLN A 144 -9.32 8.30 0.43
N THR A 145 -9.45 9.50 0.99
CA THR A 145 -8.86 9.84 2.29
C THR A 145 -9.66 9.23 3.44
N LEU A 146 -11.00 9.25 3.37
CA LEU A 146 -11.89 8.57 4.32
C LEU A 146 -11.64 7.06 4.33
N VAL A 147 -11.62 6.43 3.15
CA VAL A 147 -11.33 4.99 3.00
C VAL A 147 -9.92 4.64 3.54
N GLY A 148 -8.93 5.51 3.30
CA GLY A 148 -7.59 5.36 3.87
C GLY A 148 -7.55 5.46 5.40
N GLY A 149 -8.29 6.41 5.99
CA GLY A 149 -8.35 6.60 7.44
C GLY A 149 -9.00 5.41 8.16
N VAL A 150 -10.16 4.96 7.69
CA VAL A 150 -10.86 3.78 8.25
C VAL A 150 -10.03 2.51 8.13
N TYR A 151 -9.33 2.33 7.00
CA TYR A 151 -8.43 1.19 6.79
C TYR A 151 -7.30 1.13 7.83
N GLN A 152 -6.64 2.27 8.11
CA GLN A 152 -5.54 2.33 9.08
C GLN A 152 -6.05 2.13 10.53
N GLU A 153 -7.19 2.74 10.86
CA GLU A 153 -7.86 2.53 12.15
C GLU A 153 -8.22 1.05 12.37
N MET A 154 -8.83 0.40 11.37
CA MET A 154 -9.23 -1.00 11.43
C MET A 154 -8.03 -1.94 11.62
N ILE A 155 -6.93 -1.70 10.89
CA ILE A 155 -5.69 -2.48 11.08
C ILE A 155 -5.09 -2.29 12.46
N LYS A 156 -5.06 -1.04 12.97
CA LYS A 156 -4.52 -0.73 14.31
C LYS A 156 -5.35 -1.39 15.42
N ILE A 157 -6.67 -1.36 15.31
CA ILE A 157 -7.59 -1.90 16.34
C ILE A 157 -7.62 -3.44 16.31
N LEU A 158 -7.66 -4.05 15.13
CA LEU A 158 -7.70 -5.52 14.99
C LEU A 158 -6.29 -6.17 14.97
N ASN A 159 -5.23 -5.38 15.09
CA ASN A 159 -3.82 -5.81 15.02
C ASN A 159 -3.49 -6.69 13.79
N ILE A 160 -4.05 -6.35 12.63
CA ILE A 160 -3.92 -7.20 11.43
C ILE A 160 -2.65 -6.86 10.66
N GLN A 161 -1.72 -7.81 10.60
CA GLN A 161 -0.60 -7.75 9.66
C GLN A 161 -1.11 -8.05 8.23
N ALA A 162 -1.17 -7.01 7.39
CA ALA A 162 -1.59 -7.12 5.99
C ALA A 162 -0.38 -6.90 5.05
N PRO A 163 -0.03 -7.86 4.17
CA PRO A 163 1.16 -7.78 3.33
C PRO A 163 1.09 -6.58 2.37
N PHE A 164 2.25 -5.95 2.10
CA PHE A 164 2.35 -4.77 1.23
C PHE A 164 1.82 -5.04 -0.19
N ILE A 165 1.33 -4.01 -0.87
CA ILE A 165 0.85 -4.14 -2.26
C ILE A 165 2.07 -4.38 -3.16
N ASN A 166 2.22 -5.61 -3.65
CA ASN A 166 3.09 -5.88 -4.79
C ASN A 166 2.45 -5.30 -6.06
N ILE A 167 3.19 -4.47 -6.79
CA ILE A 167 2.70 -3.83 -8.01
C ILE A 167 2.67 -4.85 -9.18
N ALA A 168 3.54 -5.86 -9.18
CA ALA A 168 3.59 -6.88 -10.23
C ALA A 168 2.32 -7.75 -10.29
N ASP A 169 1.67 -8.01 -9.16
CA ASP A 169 0.41 -8.77 -9.13
C ASP A 169 -0.77 -7.93 -9.67
N VAL A 170 -0.78 -6.63 -9.37
CA VAL A 170 -1.86 -5.71 -9.77
C VAL A 170 -1.76 -5.30 -11.25
N ILE A 171 -0.55 -5.21 -11.82
CA ILE A 171 -0.39 -4.69 -13.18
C ILE A 171 -1.05 -5.56 -14.25
N GLY A 172 -1.17 -6.89 -14.04
CA GLY A 172 -1.89 -7.77 -14.96
C GLY A 172 -3.39 -7.47 -15.05
N ALA A 173 -4.02 -7.07 -13.95
CA ALA A 173 -5.41 -6.60 -13.95
C ALA A 173 -5.52 -5.19 -14.56
N HIS A 174 -4.59 -4.28 -14.23
CA HIS A 174 -4.57 -2.92 -14.79
C HIS A 174 -4.39 -2.92 -16.31
N VAL A 175 -3.50 -3.76 -16.85
CA VAL A 175 -3.26 -3.87 -18.31
C VAL A 175 -4.52 -4.35 -19.07
N GLN A 176 -5.40 -5.13 -18.44
CA GLN A 176 -6.67 -5.56 -19.04
C GLN A 176 -7.69 -4.41 -19.17
N GLU A 177 -7.52 -3.30 -18.46
CA GLU A 177 -8.35 -2.10 -18.62
C GLU A 177 -8.06 -1.36 -19.94
N TYR A 178 -6.87 -1.54 -20.52
CA TYR A 178 -6.43 -0.85 -21.74
C TYR A 178 -6.99 -1.53 -22.99
N LYS A 179 -7.88 -0.85 -23.70
CA LYS A 179 -8.56 -1.37 -24.91
C LYS A 179 -7.68 -1.24 -26.14
N ILE A 180 -6.54 -1.94 -26.14
CA ILE A 180 -5.48 -1.87 -27.16
C ILE A 180 -5.25 -3.19 -27.92
N SER A 181 -6.03 -4.24 -27.65
CA SER A 181 -6.00 -5.47 -28.43
C SER A 181 -6.43 -5.21 -29.89
N ALA A 182 -6.07 -6.10 -30.81
CA ALA A 182 -6.36 -5.95 -32.26
C ALA A 182 -7.86 -5.85 -32.64
N GLN A 183 -8.78 -6.10 -31.70
CA GLN A 183 -10.23 -5.87 -31.85
C GLN A 183 -10.63 -4.39 -31.70
N HIS A 184 -9.80 -3.57 -31.05
CA HIS A 184 -10.12 -2.20 -30.63
C HIS A 184 -9.30 -1.12 -31.37
N VAL A 185 -8.15 -1.51 -31.92
CA VAL A 185 -7.08 -0.60 -32.38
C VAL A 185 -6.43 -1.15 -33.65
N THR A 186 -5.90 -0.28 -34.50
CA THR A 186 -5.20 -0.65 -35.74
C THR A 186 -4.01 -1.59 -35.48
N LYS A 187 -3.74 -2.51 -36.41
CA LYS A 187 -2.72 -3.57 -36.25
C LYS A 187 -1.32 -3.06 -35.89
N GLU A 188 -0.94 -1.85 -36.32
CA GLU A 188 0.35 -1.22 -35.98
C GLU A 188 0.44 -0.70 -34.53
N LEU A 189 -0.69 -0.37 -33.91
CA LEU A 189 -0.80 0.19 -32.57
C LEU A 189 -1.34 -0.85 -31.56
N ALA A 190 -1.84 -1.98 -32.04
CA ALA A 190 -2.34 -3.06 -31.22
C ALA A 190 -1.20 -3.90 -30.58
N GLU A 191 -1.47 -4.48 -29.41
CA GLU A 191 -0.58 -5.42 -28.72
C GLU A 191 -1.35 -6.56 -28.05
N ASP A 192 -0.65 -7.66 -27.74
CA ASP A 192 -1.18 -8.70 -26.85
C ASP A 192 -1.03 -8.31 -25.37
N SER A 193 -2.07 -8.60 -24.59
CA SER A 193 -2.14 -8.29 -23.16
C SER A 193 -1.10 -9.06 -22.33
N LYS A 194 -0.78 -10.32 -22.67
CA LYS A 194 0.19 -11.13 -21.92
C LYS A 194 1.62 -10.65 -22.18
N VAL A 195 1.96 -10.41 -23.45
CA VAL A 195 3.26 -9.86 -23.86
C VAL A 195 3.49 -8.47 -23.24
N LEU A 196 2.47 -7.61 -23.29
CA LEU A 196 2.53 -6.29 -22.66
C LEU A 196 2.69 -6.38 -21.13
N THR A 197 1.90 -7.22 -20.46
CA THR A 197 2.00 -7.44 -19.01
C THR A 197 3.40 -7.89 -18.62
N LYS A 198 3.98 -8.87 -19.33
CA LYS A 198 5.35 -9.37 -19.04
C LYS A 198 6.39 -8.25 -19.09
N ARG A 199 6.34 -7.38 -20.11
CA ARG A 199 7.29 -6.25 -20.22
C ARG A 199 6.99 -5.13 -19.22
N ALA A 200 5.72 -4.87 -18.91
CA ALA A 200 5.33 -3.87 -17.92
C ALA A 200 5.73 -4.27 -16.49
N VAL A 201 5.61 -5.56 -16.12
CA VAL A 201 6.17 -6.13 -14.87
C VAL A 201 7.67 -5.88 -14.81
N ALA A 202 8.43 -6.24 -15.85
CA ALA A 202 9.88 -6.09 -15.86
C ALA A 202 10.34 -4.62 -15.73
N LEU A 203 9.57 -3.65 -16.26
CA LEU A 203 9.80 -2.21 -16.06
C LEU A 203 9.44 -1.74 -14.63
N VAL A 204 8.43 -2.32 -13.99
CA VAL A 204 8.06 -2.00 -12.60
C VAL A 204 9.08 -2.56 -11.61
N GLU A 205 9.61 -3.76 -11.87
CA GLU A 205 10.71 -4.33 -11.08
C GLU A 205 11.96 -3.43 -11.17
N LEU A 206 12.34 -3.02 -12.39
CA LEU A 206 13.42 -2.04 -12.61
C LEU A 206 13.14 -0.68 -11.94
N ALA A 207 11.87 -0.25 -11.87
CA ALA A 207 11.45 0.95 -11.14
C ALA A 207 11.58 0.80 -9.61
N GLY A 208 11.54 -0.44 -9.09
CA GLY A 208 11.87 -0.77 -7.71
C GLY A 208 13.36 -0.60 -7.45
N ASP A 209 14.18 -1.31 -8.23
CA ASP A 209 15.65 -1.29 -8.16
C ASP A 209 16.25 0.13 -8.25
N SER A 210 15.58 1.02 -9.01
CA SER A 210 16.01 2.41 -9.26
C SER A 210 15.31 3.48 -8.40
N TRP A 211 14.68 3.09 -7.28
CA TRP A 211 14.01 4.01 -6.33
C TRP A 211 12.84 4.86 -6.90
N ILE A 212 12.29 4.48 -8.05
CA ILE A 212 11.12 5.14 -8.67
C ILE A 212 9.81 4.72 -7.99
N VAL A 213 9.74 3.55 -7.35
CA VAL A 213 8.52 3.00 -6.70
C VAL A 213 8.31 3.52 -5.27
N THR A 214 9.38 3.62 -4.47
CA THR A 214 9.29 3.80 -3.01
C THR A 214 8.53 5.06 -2.59
N GLY A 215 7.61 4.94 -1.65
CA GLY A 215 6.82 6.05 -1.10
C GLY A 215 5.79 6.68 -2.05
N ARG A 216 5.53 6.08 -3.23
CA ARG A 216 4.70 6.68 -4.29
C ARG A 216 3.44 5.86 -4.59
N ARG A 217 2.42 6.50 -5.16
CA ARG A 217 1.15 5.84 -5.54
C ARG A 217 1.40 4.88 -6.72
N PRO A 218 0.90 3.63 -6.69
CA PRO A 218 1.24 2.62 -7.70
C PRO A 218 0.60 2.87 -9.08
N LEU A 219 -0.62 3.40 -9.14
CA LEU A 219 -1.38 3.57 -10.39
C LEU A 219 -0.64 4.43 -11.45
N PRO A 220 -0.07 5.61 -11.13
CA PRO A 220 0.79 6.34 -12.07
C PRO A 220 2.05 5.60 -12.53
N ILE A 221 2.60 4.68 -11.72
CA ILE A 221 3.79 3.89 -12.07
C ILE A 221 3.40 2.78 -13.04
N MET A 222 2.31 2.04 -12.76
CA MET A 222 1.78 1.02 -13.67
C MET A 222 1.40 1.62 -15.04
N MET A 223 0.79 2.80 -15.06
CA MET A 223 0.48 3.53 -16.29
C MET A 223 1.74 3.90 -17.10
N ALA A 224 2.79 4.40 -16.43
CA ALA A 224 4.06 4.73 -17.08
C ALA A 224 4.78 3.50 -17.65
N ALA A 225 4.84 2.42 -16.87
CA ALA A 225 5.43 1.14 -17.29
C ALA A 225 4.65 0.50 -18.45
N THR A 226 3.32 0.51 -18.40
CA THR A 226 2.44 0.01 -19.49
C THR A 226 2.65 0.80 -20.78
N TYR A 227 2.73 2.13 -20.70
CA TYR A 227 2.99 2.99 -21.84
C TYR A 227 4.37 2.74 -22.48
N LEU A 228 5.44 2.67 -21.67
CA LEU A 228 6.80 2.41 -22.17
C LEU A 228 6.98 0.97 -22.69
N ALA A 229 6.31 -0.01 -22.08
CA ALA A 229 6.26 -1.37 -22.59
C ALA A 229 5.56 -1.41 -23.97
N TRP A 230 4.43 -0.72 -24.13
CA TRP A 230 3.71 -0.63 -25.40
C TRP A 230 4.50 0.11 -26.49
N GLN A 231 5.20 1.21 -26.17
CA GLN A 231 6.03 1.91 -27.16
C GLN A 231 7.23 1.06 -27.61
N SER A 232 7.83 0.29 -26.70
CA SER A 232 9.05 -0.48 -26.98
C SER A 232 8.82 -1.85 -27.64
N LEU A 233 7.59 -2.41 -27.58
CA LEU A 233 7.29 -3.72 -28.19
C LEU A 233 7.34 -3.68 -29.73
N ASN A 234 6.83 -2.61 -30.33
CA ASN A 234 6.95 -2.32 -31.75
C ASN A 234 7.27 -0.83 -31.92
N PRO A 235 8.56 -0.42 -31.90
CA PRO A 235 8.99 0.99 -31.85
C PRO A 235 8.84 1.74 -33.19
N ASN A 236 7.65 1.70 -33.76
CA ASN A 236 7.27 2.35 -35.01
C ASN A 236 7.26 3.88 -34.86
N LYS A 237 7.53 4.60 -35.95
CA LYS A 237 7.50 6.08 -36.01
C LYS A 237 6.19 6.68 -35.47
N HIS A 238 5.07 5.96 -35.61
CA HIS A 238 3.77 6.35 -35.06
C HIS A 238 3.67 6.16 -33.54
N ARG A 239 4.17 5.07 -32.97
CA ARG A 239 4.15 4.83 -31.51
C ARG A 239 5.06 5.77 -30.75
N LEU A 240 6.27 6.03 -31.27
CA LEU A 240 7.23 6.93 -30.63
C LEU A 240 6.77 8.41 -30.65
N ARG A 241 6.00 8.82 -31.66
CA ARG A 241 5.41 10.18 -31.77
C ARG A 241 4.06 10.35 -31.06
N LEU A 242 3.43 9.27 -30.61
CA LEU A 242 2.22 9.35 -29.79
C LEU A 242 2.62 9.77 -28.37
N SER A 243 1.87 10.71 -27.79
CA SER A 243 2.02 11.11 -26.39
C SER A 243 1.18 10.22 -25.47
N LEU A 244 1.52 10.17 -24.17
CA LEU A 244 0.71 9.50 -23.14
C LEU A 244 -0.76 9.91 -23.22
N ASP A 245 -1.03 11.19 -23.50
CA ASP A 245 -2.39 11.73 -23.59
C ASP A 245 -3.19 11.06 -24.72
N LYS A 246 -2.61 10.97 -25.93
CA LYS A 246 -3.22 10.30 -27.08
C LYS A 246 -3.32 8.78 -26.88
N PHE A 247 -2.35 8.17 -26.19
CA PHE A 247 -2.39 6.75 -25.82
C PHE A 247 -3.52 6.44 -24.82
N CYS A 248 -3.72 7.27 -23.79
CA CYS A 248 -4.82 7.14 -22.84
C CYS A 248 -6.19 7.23 -23.52
N HIS A 249 -6.37 8.19 -24.44
CA HIS A 249 -7.58 8.29 -25.26
C HIS A 249 -7.80 7.05 -26.15
N LEU A 250 -6.74 6.56 -26.82
CA LEU A 250 -6.79 5.35 -27.65
C LEU A 250 -7.19 4.10 -26.84
N ALA A 251 -6.59 3.91 -25.67
CA ALA A 251 -6.86 2.80 -24.76
C ALA A 251 -8.18 2.94 -23.98
N LYS A 252 -8.82 4.12 -24.02
CA LYS A 252 -10.02 4.52 -23.26
C LYS A 252 -9.82 4.50 -21.73
N VAL A 253 -8.64 4.93 -21.27
CA VAL A 253 -8.24 4.99 -19.85
C VAL A 253 -8.05 6.44 -19.40
N GLN A 254 -8.46 6.77 -18.17
CA GLN A 254 -8.27 8.11 -17.59
C GLN A 254 -6.80 8.40 -17.25
N LYS A 255 -6.17 9.33 -17.98
CA LYS A 255 -4.82 9.85 -17.71
C LYS A 255 -4.64 10.31 -16.26
N ARG A 256 -3.54 9.91 -15.63
CA ARG A 256 -3.10 10.40 -14.31
C ARG A 256 -1.87 11.28 -14.46
N ASN A 257 -1.97 12.58 -14.15
CA ASN A 257 -0.89 13.55 -14.37
C ASN A 257 0.50 13.14 -13.81
N PRO A 258 0.64 12.53 -12.62
CA PRO A 258 1.94 12.09 -12.11
C PRO A 258 2.62 10.99 -12.97
N ALA A 259 1.89 10.31 -13.86
CA ALA A 259 2.47 9.30 -14.74
C ALA A 259 3.43 9.92 -15.76
N VAL A 260 3.25 11.18 -16.15
CA VAL A 260 4.20 11.91 -17.03
C VAL A 260 5.58 11.99 -16.36
N THR A 261 5.63 12.35 -15.08
CA THR A 261 6.88 12.40 -14.29
C THR A 261 7.47 11.00 -14.04
N ARG A 262 6.64 9.95 -13.92
CA ARG A 262 7.14 8.57 -13.85
C ARG A 262 7.74 8.11 -15.18
N ILE A 263 7.23 8.57 -16.33
CA ILE A 263 7.80 8.27 -17.66
C ILE A 263 9.16 8.94 -17.84
N THR A 264 9.34 10.21 -17.42
CA THR A 264 10.64 10.90 -17.56
C THR A 264 11.71 10.26 -16.68
N GLU A 265 11.40 9.99 -15.40
CA GLU A 265 12.31 9.28 -14.49
C GLU A 265 12.68 7.87 -15.00
N LEU A 266 11.71 7.11 -15.53
CA LEU A 266 11.98 5.81 -16.14
C LEU A 266 12.88 5.93 -17.38
N LYS A 267 12.60 6.89 -18.27
CA LYS A 267 13.47 7.17 -19.42
C LYS A 267 14.89 7.56 -18.98
N GLU A 268 15.06 8.33 -17.92
CA GLU A 268 16.37 8.71 -17.38
C GLU A 268 17.15 7.51 -16.81
N VAL A 269 16.48 6.61 -16.07
CA VAL A 269 17.09 5.35 -15.60
C VAL A 269 17.47 4.44 -16.76
N LEU A 270 16.58 4.28 -17.75
CA LEU A 270 16.87 3.54 -18.97
C LEU A 270 18.03 4.16 -19.76
N CYS A 271 18.14 5.50 -19.82
CA CYS A 271 19.27 6.17 -20.47
C CYS A 271 20.60 5.95 -19.72
N LYS A 272 20.60 5.86 -18.38
CA LYS A 272 21.79 5.50 -17.60
C LYS A 272 22.25 4.07 -17.94
N LEU A 273 21.32 3.12 -17.98
CA LEU A 273 21.62 1.71 -18.26
C LEU A 273 21.98 1.45 -19.74
N GLY A 274 21.34 2.16 -20.67
CA GLY A 274 21.61 2.05 -22.11
C GLY A 274 23.02 2.46 -22.52
N ARG A 275 23.70 3.29 -21.72
CA ARG A 275 25.12 3.67 -21.92
C ARG A 275 26.11 2.54 -21.59
N GLU A 276 25.68 1.53 -20.84
CA GLU A 276 26.52 0.38 -20.48
C GLU A 276 26.42 -0.79 -21.49
N LEU A 277 25.56 -0.67 -22.50
CA LEU A 277 25.42 -1.65 -23.57
C LEU A 277 26.64 -1.61 -24.51
N PRO A 278 27.45 -2.67 -24.64
CA PRO A 278 28.71 -2.63 -25.40
C PRO A 278 28.59 -2.27 -26.90
N TRP A 279 27.42 -2.41 -27.49
CA TRP A 279 27.13 -2.07 -28.89
C TRP A 279 26.64 -0.63 -29.10
N VAL A 280 26.27 0.08 -28.03
CA VAL A 280 25.70 1.43 -28.10
C VAL A 280 26.81 2.47 -27.91
N ARG A 281 27.33 2.98 -29.03
CA ARG A 281 28.44 3.95 -29.06
C ARG A 281 28.01 5.43 -29.06
N GLU A 282 26.73 5.69 -29.30
CA GLU A 282 26.17 7.04 -29.42
C GLU A 282 25.50 7.49 -28.11
N THR A 283 25.29 8.80 -27.95
CA THR A 283 24.66 9.37 -26.75
C THR A 283 23.18 9.01 -26.67
N VAL A 284 22.83 8.03 -25.84
CA VAL A 284 21.46 7.54 -25.64
C VAL A 284 20.51 8.67 -25.22
N THR A 285 19.61 9.06 -26.12
CA THR A 285 18.57 10.08 -25.91
C THR A 285 17.34 9.49 -25.23
N GLN A 286 16.52 10.35 -24.61
CA GLN A 286 15.25 9.93 -23.99
C GLN A 286 14.22 9.34 -24.99
N ASP A 287 14.37 9.52 -26.30
CA ASP A 287 13.43 8.99 -27.30
C ASP A 287 13.98 7.77 -28.05
N ASP A 288 15.30 7.67 -28.25
CA ASP A 288 15.92 6.49 -28.85
C ASP A 288 16.04 5.33 -27.86
N VAL A 289 16.20 5.62 -26.55
CA VAL A 289 16.26 4.60 -25.49
C VAL A 289 15.06 3.66 -25.49
N VAL A 290 13.89 4.13 -25.94
CA VAL A 290 12.65 3.34 -26.01
C VAL A 290 12.78 2.13 -26.93
N ARG A 291 13.71 2.16 -27.91
CA ARG A 291 14.05 1.00 -28.75
C ARG A 291 14.87 -0.05 -27.99
N LEU A 292 15.79 0.41 -27.14
CA LEU A 292 16.73 -0.42 -26.36
C LEU A 292 16.10 -1.08 -25.12
N VAL A 293 14.84 -0.76 -24.79
CA VAL A 293 14.14 -1.31 -23.61
C VAL A 293 14.04 -2.84 -23.61
N GLY A 294 14.06 -3.51 -24.77
CA GLY A 294 14.15 -4.97 -24.84
C GLY A 294 15.46 -5.45 -24.21
N ASP A 295 16.57 -5.09 -24.84
CA ASP A 295 17.96 -5.39 -24.46
C ASP A 295 18.25 -5.02 -23.00
N ILE A 296 17.84 -3.83 -22.57
CA ILE A 296 18.07 -3.32 -21.20
C ILE A 296 17.34 -4.17 -20.17
N LEU A 297 16.13 -4.66 -20.46
CA LEU A 297 15.37 -5.50 -19.54
C LEU A 297 15.90 -6.94 -19.49
N GLU A 298 16.38 -7.48 -20.61
CA GLU A 298 17.01 -8.80 -20.68
C GLU A 298 18.31 -8.87 -19.86
N HIS A 299 19.07 -7.78 -19.82
CA HIS A 299 20.34 -7.69 -19.09
C HIS A 299 20.28 -6.79 -17.85
N ARG A 300 19.08 -6.52 -17.29
CA ARG A 300 18.90 -5.46 -16.28
C ARG A 300 19.82 -5.56 -15.06
N HIS A 301 19.98 -6.77 -14.50
CA HIS A 301 20.74 -6.95 -13.26
C HIS A 301 22.26 -6.71 -13.49
N THR A 302 22.79 -7.22 -14.60
CA THR A 302 24.20 -7.00 -14.96
C THR A 302 24.46 -5.55 -15.37
N LEU A 303 23.51 -4.88 -16.04
CA LEU A 303 23.60 -3.46 -16.36
C LEU A 303 23.52 -2.57 -15.11
N LEU A 304 22.64 -2.89 -14.13
CA LEU A 304 22.56 -2.18 -12.85
C LEU A 304 23.88 -2.28 -12.06
N THR A 305 24.40 -3.50 -11.87
CA THR A 305 25.69 -3.71 -11.18
C THR A 305 26.85 -3.05 -11.91
N ARG A 306 26.85 -3.08 -13.25
CA ARG A 306 27.89 -2.44 -14.06
C ARG A 306 27.84 -0.92 -13.95
N ALA A 307 26.67 -0.31 -14.14
CA ALA A 307 26.50 1.15 -14.09
C ALA A 307 26.91 1.73 -12.73
N LEU A 308 26.57 1.04 -11.63
CA LEU A 308 27.01 1.42 -10.28
C LEU A 308 28.53 1.45 -10.17
N ARG A 309 29.23 0.40 -10.62
CA ARG A 309 30.70 0.34 -10.63
C ARG A 309 31.33 1.41 -11.51
N THR A 310 30.82 1.63 -12.73
CA THR A 310 31.31 2.69 -13.61
C THR A 310 31.23 4.05 -12.91
N HIS A 311 30.09 4.34 -12.29
CA HIS A 311 29.87 5.59 -11.54
C HIS A 311 30.79 5.73 -10.32
N GLU A 312 30.98 4.65 -9.55
CA GLU A 312 31.94 4.61 -8.43
C GLU A 312 33.37 4.93 -8.90
N THR A 313 33.83 4.30 -9.99
CA THR A 313 35.18 4.56 -10.54
C THR A 313 35.33 5.98 -11.11
N ALA A 314 34.27 6.56 -11.69
CA ALA A 314 34.28 7.95 -12.15
C ALA A 314 34.40 8.93 -10.97
N MET A 315 33.61 8.75 -9.92
CA MET A 315 33.68 9.58 -8.71
C MET A 315 35.04 9.50 -8.00
N GLN A 316 35.71 8.34 -8.03
CA GLN A 316 37.08 8.19 -7.51
C GLN A 316 38.11 8.92 -8.39
N ALA A 317 37.95 8.90 -9.71
CA ALA A 317 38.82 9.64 -10.63
C ALA A 317 38.65 11.16 -10.50
N ASP A 318 37.41 11.65 -10.39
CA ASP A 318 37.10 13.07 -10.18
C ASP A 318 37.67 13.58 -8.84
N CYS A 319 37.52 12.79 -7.77
CA CYS A 319 38.10 13.10 -6.45
C CYS A 319 39.64 13.16 -6.51
N SER A 320 40.27 12.20 -7.20
CA SER A 320 41.72 12.17 -7.39
C SER A 320 42.24 13.40 -8.15
N GLN A 321 41.50 13.88 -9.16
CA GLN A 321 41.84 15.11 -9.89
C GLN A 321 41.63 16.37 -9.05
N ALA A 322 40.59 16.43 -8.23
CA ALA A 322 40.37 17.53 -7.29
C ALA A 322 41.50 17.63 -6.25
N SER A 323 41.98 16.50 -5.71
CA SER A 323 43.15 16.48 -4.82
C SER A 323 44.44 16.90 -5.53
N ALA A 324 44.64 16.54 -6.80
CA ALA A 324 45.82 16.90 -7.57
C ALA A 324 45.96 18.41 -7.86
N LEU A 325 44.85 19.17 -7.85
CA LEU A 325 44.83 20.62 -8.05
C LEU A 325 45.12 21.43 -6.76
N ASN A 326 45.17 20.78 -5.60
CA ASN A 326 45.34 21.45 -4.29
C ASN A 326 46.74 21.32 -3.67
N PHE A 327 47.74 20.84 -4.43
CA PHE A 327 49.14 20.85 -4.01
C PHE A 327 49.87 22.10 -4.53
N PRO A 328 50.43 22.96 -3.64
CA PRO A 328 51.44 23.93 -4.05
C PRO A 328 52.68 23.20 -4.59
N THR A 329 53.26 23.71 -5.67
CA THR A 329 54.57 23.22 -6.15
C THR A 329 55.69 23.73 -5.26
N GLU A 330 56.19 22.88 -4.35
CA GLU A 330 57.53 23.01 -3.81
C GLU A 330 58.49 22.08 -4.57
N GLU A 331 59.61 22.62 -5.03
CA GLU A 331 60.69 21.83 -5.63
C GLU A 331 61.51 21.14 -4.54
N VAL A 332 61.65 19.82 -4.60
CA VAL A 332 62.69 19.10 -3.85
C VAL A 332 63.45 18.16 -4.78
N ALA A 333 64.73 18.44 -4.98
CA ALA A 333 65.63 17.65 -5.82
C ALA A 333 65.98 16.29 -5.17
N PRO A 334 66.27 15.25 -5.97
CA PRO A 334 66.45 13.89 -5.46
C PRO A 334 67.79 13.69 -4.75
N SER A 335 67.75 12.96 -3.62
CA SER A 335 68.94 12.40 -2.95
C SER A 335 68.69 10.94 -2.56
N GLN A 336 69.76 10.18 -2.34
CA GLN A 336 69.76 8.73 -2.58
C GLN A 336 69.75 7.83 -1.32
N ARG A 337 68.91 6.79 -1.38
CA ARG A 337 69.23 5.37 -1.10
C ARG A 337 69.85 5.01 0.26
N SER A 338 69.10 4.24 1.05
CA SER A 338 69.61 3.08 1.80
C SER A 338 68.55 1.96 1.83
N GLU A 339 69.00 0.70 2.00
CA GLU A 339 68.16 -0.50 1.94
C GLU A 339 68.22 -1.25 3.28
N SER A 340 67.07 -1.73 3.78
CA SER A 340 66.99 -2.86 4.73
C SER A 340 65.60 -3.52 4.68
N ARG A 341 65.49 -4.76 5.17
CA ARG A 341 64.30 -5.62 5.09
C ARG A 341 63.74 -5.93 6.48
N ASP A 342 62.42 -6.13 6.57
CA ASP A 342 61.75 -7.37 7.03
C ASP A 342 60.21 -7.19 6.86
N GLN A 343 59.39 -8.16 6.43
CA GLN A 343 58.93 -9.41 7.08
C GLN A 343 58.21 -9.16 8.42
N THR A 344 56.94 -9.48 8.67
CA THR A 344 55.78 -10.03 7.91
C THR A 344 54.49 -9.25 8.32
N ALA A 345 53.19 -9.60 8.22
CA ALA A 345 52.41 -10.81 7.87
C ALA A 345 50.97 -10.44 7.39
N ASP A 346 50.06 -11.41 7.32
CA ASP A 346 48.64 -11.25 6.94
C ASP A 346 47.76 -10.46 7.94
N ALA A 347 46.72 -9.77 7.42
CA ALA A 347 45.35 -9.83 7.96
C ALA A 347 44.33 -9.21 6.98
N SER A 348 43.12 -9.80 6.92
CA SER A 348 41.95 -9.18 6.26
C SER A 348 41.11 -8.41 7.28
N SER A 349 40.68 -7.19 6.95
CA SER A 349 39.88 -6.32 7.83
C SER A 349 38.56 -5.89 7.19
N VAL A 350 37.53 -6.72 7.39
CA VAL A 350 36.13 -6.27 7.26
C VAL A 350 35.84 -5.29 8.40
N VAL A 351 35.55 -4.03 8.07
CA VAL A 351 35.19 -3.01 9.08
C VAL A 351 33.67 -2.83 9.10
N GLN A 352 33.07 -3.22 10.21
CA GLN A 352 31.64 -3.16 10.48
C GLN A 352 31.34 -1.90 11.31
N LEU A 353 30.44 -1.03 10.83
CA LEU A 353 30.09 0.24 11.47
C LEU A 353 28.75 0.13 12.21
N CYS A 354 28.78 0.35 13.53
CA CYS A 354 27.65 0.76 14.35
C CYS A 354 28.14 1.83 15.34
N PRO A 355 27.34 2.87 15.65
CA PRO A 355 27.77 3.99 16.48
C PRO A 355 27.55 3.74 17.98
N THR A 356 28.22 4.53 18.82
CA THR A 356 27.89 4.74 20.23
C THR A 356 28.09 6.20 20.60
N ASP A 357 27.03 6.85 21.08
CA ASP A 357 27.09 8.20 21.64
C ASP A 357 27.90 8.25 22.94
N ARG A 358 28.49 9.42 23.22
CA ARG A 358 28.63 9.97 24.58
C ARG A 358 28.90 11.48 24.52
N MET A 359 28.14 12.22 25.31
CA MET A 359 28.36 13.65 25.55
C MET A 359 29.42 13.83 26.65
N GLU A 360 30.20 14.90 26.55
CA GLU A 360 30.55 15.75 27.71
C GLU A 360 30.95 17.14 27.20
N ASN A 361 30.63 18.19 27.96
CA ASN A 361 30.75 19.59 27.52
C ASN A 361 32.13 20.18 27.85
N GLN A 362 32.62 21.09 27.00
CA GLN A 362 33.43 22.23 27.44
C GLN A 362 33.20 23.44 26.53
N GLU A 363 33.14 24.63 27.12
CA GLU A 363 32.89 25.91 26.45
C GLU A 363 34.21 26.51 25.94
N GLY A 364 34.24 27.12 24.75
CA GLY A 364 35.51 27.46 24.11
C GLY A 364 35.46 28.33 22.83
N ASP A 365 34.86 29.51 22.95
CA ASP A 365 35.13 30.75 22.19
C ASP A 365 34.96 30.79 20.64
N ASP A 366 34.91 32.02 20.13
CA ASP A 366 34.53 32.47 18.78
C ASP A 366 35.34 31.84 17.62
N SER A 367 34.61 31.23 16.65
CA SER A 367 34.94 31.42 15.24
C SER A 367 33.70 31.27 14.34
N HIS A 368 33.41 32.31 13.55
CA HIS A 368 32.43 32.26 12.46
C HIS A 368 32.88 31.32 11.33
N GLN A 369 32.62 30.03 11.48
CA GLN A 369 32.71 29.08 10.36
C GLN A 369 31.47 29.22 9.47
N THR A 370 31.66 29.77 8.28
CA THR A 370 30.66 29.75 7.22
C THR A 370 30.52 28.32 6.70
N GLU A 371 29.62 27.53 7.27
CA GLU A 371 29.33 26.17 6.80
C GLU A 371 28.79 26.20 5.36
N ASP A 372 29.68 25.96 4.38
CA ASP A 372 29.28 25.64 3.01
C ASP A 372 28.36 24.39 3.05
N PRO A 373 27.09 24.50 2.66
CA PRO A 373 26.10 23.46 2.95
C PRO A 373 26.45 22.16 2.22
N GLU A 374 26.60 21.06 2.97
CA GLU A 374 27.14 19.78 2.50
C GLU A 374 26.64 19.40 1.09
N PRO A 375 27.54 19.04 0.14
CA PRO A 375 27.14 18.68 -1.22
C PRO A 375 26.20 17.47 -1.25
N ASN A 376 24.90 17.76 -1.37
CA ASN A 376 23.75 16.85 -1.32
C ASN A 376 24.09 15.43 -1.82
N TRP A 377 24.10 14.46 -0.89
CA TRP A 377 24.50 13.08 -1.15
C TRP A 377 23.72 12.41 -2.28
N GLY A 378 22.45 12.78 -2.50
CA GLY A 378 21.63 12.25 -3.58
C GLY A 378 22.17 12.56 -4.98
N LYS A 379 23.03 13.59 -5.12
CA LYS A 379 23.74 13.88 -6.37
C LYS A 379 25.01 13.03 -6.56
N ARG A 380 25.55 12.44 -5.48
CA ARG A 380 26.76 11.59 -5.51
C ARG A 380 26.45 10.14 -5.90
N VAL A 381 25.20 9.69 -5.74
CA VAL A 381 24.76 8.31 -5.99
C VAL A 381 24.03 8.21 -7.35
N LEU A 382 24.39 7.23 -8.18
CA LEU A 382 23.82 7.05 -9.52
C LEU A 382 22.29 6.87 -9.51
N PHE A 383 21.77 6.08 -8.57
CA PHE A 383 20.34 5.81 -8.38
C PHE A 383 19.93 6.18 -6.95
N ALA A 384 19.57 7.45 -6.74
CA ALA A 384 18.96 7.93 -5.51
C ALA A 384 17.46 8.22 -5.71
N PRO A 385 16.63 8.19 -4.65
CA PRO A 385 15.24 8.62 -4.75
C PRO A 385 15.15 10.07 -5.27
N PRO A 386 14.31 10.40 -6.27
CA PRO A 386 14.30 11.74 -6.88
C PRO A 386 13.99 12.91 -5.91
N CYS A 387 13.37 12.63 -4.76
CA CYS A 387 13.17 13.62 -3.69
C CYS A 387 14.46 14.01 -2.94
N VAL A 388 15.52 13.18 -3.00
CA VAL A 388 16.85 13.51 -2.47
C VAL A 388 17.64 14.28 -3.53
N ILE A 389 17.66 13.80 -4.78
CA ILE A 389 18.34 14.46 -5.92
C ILE A 389 17.85 15.91 -6.06
N HIS A 390 16.52 16.10 -5.97
CA HIS A 390 15.85 17.39 -6.00
C HIS A 390 15.30 17.77 -4.62
N ALA A 391 16.16 17.68 -3.60
CA ALA A 391 15.86 18.16 -2.26
C ALA A 391 15.27 19.58 -2.30
N LYS A 392 14.10 19.76 -1.67
CA LYS A 392 13.53 21.10 -1.47
C LYS A 392 14.51 21.91 -0.60
N ARG A 393 14.67 23.21 -0.89
CA ARG A 393 15.34 24.11 0.05
C ARG A 393 14.62 24.01 1.39
N ARG A 394 15.35 23.68 2.46
CA ARG A 394 14.87 23.82 3.85
C ARG A 394 14.48 25.29 4.02
N ARG A 395 13.37 25.57 4.70
CA ARG A 395 13.13 26.95 5.17
C ARG A 395 14.25 27.24 6.17
N GLU A 396 14.89 28.40 6.06
CA GLU A 396 15.80 28.89 7.09
C GLU A 396 15.11 28.78 8.45
N GLU A 397 15.83 28.27 9.45
CA GLU A 397 15.23 28.02 10.76
C GLU A 397 14.87 29.37 11.38
N PRO A 398 13.68 29.51 11.98
CA PRO A 398 13.30 30.78 12.60
C PRO A 398 14.35 31.13 13.68
N PRO A 399 14.75 32.41 13.80
CA PRO A 399 15.69 32.81 14.83
C PRO A 399 15.16 32.41 16.21
N VAL A 400 16.07 32.08 17.13
CA VAL A 400 15.71 31.66 18.50
C VAL A 400 14.81 32.72 19.12
N LEU A 401 13.54 32.36 19.32
CA LEU A 401 12.54 33.26 19.89
C LEU A 401 12.74 33.29 21.42
N ASN A 402 13.42 34.33 21.89
CA ASN A 402 13.53 34.66 23.31
C ASN A 402 12.20 35.24 23.82
N VAL A 403 11.15 34.42 23.79
CA VAL A 403 9.79 34.76 24.23
C VAL A 403 9.44 33.93 25.44
N THR A 404 9.14 34.57 26.57
CA THR A 404 8.75 33.92 27.84
C THR A 404 7.23 33.78 27.97
N GLY A 405 6.46 34.68 27.35
CA GLY A 405 5.01 34.79 27.53
C GLY A 405 4.58 35.71 28.69
N ASP A 406 5.55 36.29 29.41
CA ASP A 406 5.36 37.26 30.50
C ASP A 406 5.74 38.70 30.08
N GLU A 407 5.89 38.97 28.78
CA GLU A 407 6.26 40.28 28.25
C GLU A 407 5.18 41.35 28.47
N GLU A 408 5.60 42.59 28.72
CA GLU A 408 4.71 43.75 28.80
C GLU A 408 4.18 44.11 27.40
N ILE A 409 2.93 43.74 27.12
CA ILE A 409 2.22 44.14 25.89
C ILE A 409 1.79 45.60 26.03
N SER A 410 2.42 46.50 25.27
CA SER A 410 2.09 47.92 25.30
C SER A 410 0.71 48.21 24.71
N ASP A 411 0.03 49.24 25.23
CA ASP A 411 -1.27 49.72 24.69
C ASP A 411 -1.19 49.99 23.18
N SER A 412 -0.06 50.46 22.67
CA SER A 412 0.17 50.70 21.23
C SER A 412 0.18 49.43 20.36
N GLU A 413 0.56 48.27 20.89
CA GLU A 413 0.43 46.99 20.19
C GLU A 413 -1.05 46.55 20.20
N ILE A 414 -1.75 46.71 21.34
CA ILE A 414 -3.17 46.39 21.49
C ILE A 414 -4.03 47.24 20.54
N ASP A 415 -3.79 48.55 20.50
CA ASP A 415 -4.46 49.51 19.61
C ASP A 415 -4.26 49.17 18.13
N SER A 416 -3.17 48.49 17.74
CA SER A 416 -2.94 48.07 16.35
C SER A 416 -3.97 47.05 15.83
N TYR A 417 -4.61 46.30 16.73
CA TYR A 417 -5.70 45.37 16.40
C TYR A 417 -7.09 46.02 16.53
N ILE A 418 -7.18 47.22 17.10
CA ILE A 418 -8.44 47.95 17.31
C ILE A 418 -8.67 48.86 16.09
N ARG A 419 -9.74 48.58 15.34
CA ARG A 419 -10.16 49.44 14.21
C ARG A 419 -10.36 50.87 14.68
N THR A 420 -9.78 51.82 13.96
CA THR A 420 -9.97 53.25 14.24
C THR A 420 -11.46 53.62 14.15
N PRO A 421 -11.89 54.70 14.85
CA PRO A 421 -13.27 55.18 14.75
C PRO A 421 -13.72 55.53 13.32
N GLN A 422 -12.79 55.77 12.39
CA GLN A 422 -13.11 55.99 10.98
C GLN A 422 -13.37 54.67 10.25
N GLU A 423 -12.49 53.68 10.33
CA GLU A 423 -12.69 52.36 9.74
C GLU A 423 -13.96 51.67 10.28
N ALA A 424 -14.27 51.87 11.56
CA ALA A 424 -15.51 51.38 12.15
C ALA A 424 -16.76 52.02 11.51
N ARG A 425 -16.73 53.32 11.18
CA ARG A 425 -17.81 54.01 10.45
C ARG A 425 -17.91 53.50 9.02
N ASP A 426 -16.78 53.41 8.31
CA ASP A 426 -16.76 53.04 6.89
C ASP A 426 -17.18 51.58 6.69
N PHE A 427 -16.77 50.68 7.59
CA PHE A 427 -17.27 49.30 7.65
C PHE A 427 -18.78 49.24 7.89
N ALA A 428 -19.31 50.04 8.83
CA ALA A 428 -20.75 50.08 9.12
C ALA A 428 -21.58 50.69 7.97
N LEU A 429 -21.01 51.65 7.22
CA LEU A 429 -21.60 52.17 5.98
C LEU A 429 -21.61 51.12 4.87
N MET A 430 -20.49 50.40 4.68
CA MET A 430 -20.38 49.33 3.69
C MET A 430 -21.32 48.16 4.00
N GLN A 431 -21.47 47.75 5.26
CA GLN A 431 -22.46 46.74 5.66
C GLN A 431 -23.90 47.18 5.31
N LYS A 432 -24.27 48.44 5.61
CA LYS A 432 -25.60 48.97 5.25
C LYS A 432 -25.82 48.99 3.74
N ALA A 433 -24.80 49.38 2.97
CA ALA A 433 -24.87 49.36 1.51
C ALA A 433 -25.13 47.94 0.98
N VAL A 434 -24.36 46.94 1.42
CA VAL A 434 -24.53 45.53 1.02
C VAL A 434 -25.93 45.01 1.35
N SER A 435 -26.40 45.21 2.59
CA SER A 435 -27.76 44.79 2.99
C SER A 435 -28.86 45.49 2.18
N SER A 436 -28.65 46.76 1.78
CA SER A 436 -29.60 47.46 0.92
C SER A 436 -29.60 46.93 -0.52
N SER A 437 -28.45 46.52 -1.06
CA SER A 437 -28.38 45.94 -2.42
C SER A 437 -29.04 44.57 -2.55
N ASP A 438 -28.92 43.70 -1.54
CA ASP A 438 -29.63 42.40 -1.56
C ASP A 438 -31.15 42.61 -1.51
N SER A 439 -31.65 43.61 -0.77
CA SER A 439 -33.08 43.92 -0.69
C SER A 439 -33.69 44.53 -1.96
N GLY A 440 -32.87 44.89 -2.95
CA GLY A 440 -33.31 45.50 -4.21
C GLY A 440 -33.44 44.54 -5.39
N ASN A 441 -33.27 43.23 -5.18
CA ASN A 441 -33.11 42.23 -6.25
C ASN A 441 -34.06 41.02 -6.08
N SER A 442 -35.24 41.24 -5.48
CA SER A 442 -36.34 40.27 -5.29
C SER A 442 -37.59 40.72 -6.05
#